data_AF-A0A415NT26-F1
#
_entry.id   AF-A0A415NT26-F1
#
_cell.length_a   1.000
_cell.length_b   1.000
_cell.length_c   1.000
_cell.angle_alpha   90.00
_cell.angle_beta   90.00
_cell.angle_gamma   90.00
#
_symmetry.space_group_name_H-M   'P 1'
#
loop_
_entity.id
_entity.type
_entity.pdbx_description
1 polymer ?
#
loop_
_entity_poly.entity_id
_entity_poly.type
_entity_poly.pdbx_seq_one_letter_code
_entity_poly.pdbx_strand_id
1 'polypeptide(L)'
;MKDYRGFLIRNERKRLNISLEALSHGICSPSYLSKIENNTLIANDSIYDLLLEKLGMQLLDKVEEEKLRSMLDLFFKYYMSSNQQLLKIMKALLEYKDKVSSSTLFIQYQLFLLYASEMNLQVTVSVKEVEKYYPYMDNQQREYFHLFRLSSGNIVLSENDDWIYVRTLKAKANLYMYQKHIFKAYDLYKTCLSCAVELGTRI
;
A
#
# COMPACT_ATOMS: atom_id res chain seq x y z
N MET A 1 -6.82 -12.56 -9.28
CA MET A 1 -6.28 -11.62 -8.28
C MET A 1 -5.35 -12.42 -7.37
N LYS A 2 -4.21 -11.88 -6.92
CA LYS A 2 -3.34 -12.56 -5.94
C LYS A 2 -3.74 -12.09 -4.54
N ASP A 3 -3.64 -12.96 -3.54
CA ASP A 3 -3.98 -12.65 -2.15
C ASP A 3 -2.69 -12.63 -1.31
N TYR A 4 -2.44 -11.49 -0.66
CA TYR A 4 -1.28 -11.30 0.21
C TYR A 4 -1.15 -12.39 1.29
N ARG A 5 -2.27 -12.87 1.83
CA ARG A 5 -2.28 -13.84 2.93
C ARG A 5 -1.59 -15.14 2.55
N GLY A 6 -1.69 -15.57 1.29
CA GLY A 6 -0.94 -16.74 0.80
C GLY A 6 0.58 -16.54 0.85
N PHE A 7 1.06 -15.36 0.49
CA PHE A 7 2.48 -15.01 0.60
C PHE A 7 2.93 -14.90 2.06
N LEU A 8 2.11 -14.29 2.92
CA LEU A 8 2.37 -14.17 4.35
C LEU A 8 2.52 -15.55 5.01
N ILE A 9 1.54 -16.43 4.81
CA ILE A 9 1.54 -17.80 5.34
C ILE A 9 2.80 -18.55 4.92
N ARG A 10 3.18 -18.46 3.63
CA ARG A 10 4.40 -19.10 3.13
C ARG A 10 5.66 -18.62 3.84
N ASN A 11 5.78 -17.30 4.03
CA ASN A 11 6.97 -16.72 4.65
C ASN A 11 7.06 -17.08 6.12
N GLU A 12 5.96 -16.96 6.87
CA GLU A 12 5.93 -17.29 8.30
C GLU A 12 6.16 -18.78 8.54
N ARG A 13 5.53 -19.64 7.75
CA ARG A 13 5.75 -21.10 7.82
C ARG A 13 7.23 -21.43 7.62
N LYS A 14 7.88 -20.84 6.62
CA LYS A 14 9.31 -21.04 6.36
C LYS A 14 10.19 -20.46 7.47
N ARG A 15 9.86 -19.29 8.00
CA ARG A 15 10.56 -18.64 9.11
C ARG A 15 10.54 -19.51 10.37
N LEU A 16 9.40 -20.14 10.66
CA LEU A 16 9.20 -21.06 11.78
C LEU A 16 9.65 -22.51 11.50
N ASN A 17 10.15 -22.78 10.29
CA ASN A 17 10.55 -24.12 9.83
C ASN A 17 9.45 -25.20 9.97
N ILE A 18 8.20 -24.82 9.71
CA ILE A 18 7.04 -25.72 9.78
C ILE A 18 6.83 -26.37 8.39
N SER A 19 6.58 -27.68 8.35
CA SER A 19 6.28 -28.37 7.09
C SER A 19 4.88 -28.04 6.56
N LEU A 20 4.61 -28.28 5.28
CA LEU A 20 3.26 -28.09 4.72
C LEU A 20 2.25 -28.99 5.42
N GLU A 21 2.63 -30.23 5.69
CA GLU A 21 1.84 -31.24 6.39
C GLU A 21 1.52 -30.79 7.82
N ALA A 22 2.53 -30.28 8.53
CA ALA A 22 2.36 -29.82 9.90
C ALA A 22 1.40 -28.63 9.97
N LEU A 23 1.56 -27.63 9.09
CA LEU A 23 0.66 -26.46 9.08
C LEU A 23 -0.75 -26.84 8.63
N SER A 24 -0.89 -27.63 7.56
CA SER A 24 -2.21 -27.95 6.99
C SER A 24 -3.01 -28.93 7.85
N HIS A 25 -2.37 -29.71 8.73
CA HIS A 25 -3.02 -30.73 9.56
C HIS A 25 -4.23 -30.17 10.34
N GLY A 26 -5.39 -30.80 10.17
CA GLY A 26 -6.65 -30.39 10.81
C GLY A 26 -7.36 -29.19 10.17
N ILE A 27 -6.78 -28.59 9.11
CA ILE A 27 -7.33 -27.40 8.45
C ILE A 27 -7.61 -27.70 6.97
N CYS A 28 -6.60 -28.16 6.22
CA CYS A 28 -6.73 -28.49 4.80
C CYS A 28 -5.66 -29.50 4.35
N SER A 29 -5.70 -29.93 3.08
CA SER A 29 -4.66 -30.83 2.56
C SER A 29 -3.35 -30.08 2.26
N PRO A 30 -2.18 -30.74 2.35
CA PRO A 30 -0.89 -30.09 2.03
C PRO A 30 -0.84 -29.54 0.60
N SER A 31 -1.48 -30.24 -0.34
CA SER A 31 -1.63 -29.78 -1.73
C SER A 31 -2.49 -28.52 -1.82
N TYR A 32 -3.58 -28.43 -1.05
CA TYR A 32 -4.42 -27.24 -0.99
C TYR A 32 -3.66 -26.04 -0.41
N LEU A 33 -2.96 -26.24 0.71
CA LEU A 33 -2.09 -25.21 1.31
C LEU A 33 -1.00 -24.75 0.34
N SER A 34 -0.37 -25.68 -0.39
CA SER A 34 0.63 -25.33 -1.42
C SER A 34 0.04 -24.42 -2.51
N LYS A 35 -1.22 -24.67 -2.93
CA LYS A 35 -1.91 -23.82 -3.91
C LYS A 35 -2.22 -22.42 -3.35
N ILE A 36 -2.54 -22.32 -2.06
CA ILE A 36 -2.73 -21.04 -1.35
C ILE A 36 -1.40 -20.27 -1.31
N GLU A 37 -0.33 -20.89 -0.84
CA GLU A 37 1.00 -20.27 -0.71
C GLU A 37 1.56 -19.77 -2.04
N ASN A 38 1.28 -20.50 -3.12
CA ASN A 38 1.71 -20.15 -4.47
C ASN A 38 0.74 -19.21 -5.19
N ASN A 39 -0.31 -18.72 -4.53
CA ASN A 39 -1.32 -17.82 -5.11
C ASN A 39 -2.04 -18.39 -6.35
N THR A 40 -2.11 -19.71 -6.46
CA THR A 40 -2.88 -20.40 -7.51
C THR A 40 -4.32 -20.69 -7.08
N LEU A 41 -4.62 -20.54 -5.79
CA LEU A 41 -5.94 -20.71 -5.21
C LEU A 41 -6.14 -19.66 -4.11
N ILE A 42 -7.31 -19.02 -4.11
CA ILE A 42 -7.77 -18.16 -3.01
C ILE A 42 -8.73 -18.99 -2.16
N ALA A 43 -8.43 -19.13 -0.87
CA ALA A 43 -9.26 -19.86 0.07
C ALA A 43 -10.37 -18.96 0.65
N ASN A 44 -11.28 -19.55 1.42
CA ASN A 44 -12.20 -18.75 2.23
C ASN A 44 -11.44 -18.10 3.42
N ASP A 45 -12.01 -17.04 3.99
CA ASP A 45 -11.37 -16.31 5.09
C ASP A 45 -11.14 -17.22 6.30
N SER A 46 -12.06 -18.14 6.60
CA SER A 46 -11.92 -19.08 7.72
C SER A 46 -10.67 -19.97 7.62
N ILE A 47 -10.28 -20.40 6.42
CA ILE A 47 -9.05 -21.18 6.23
C ILE A 47 -7.81 -20.29 6.43
N TYR A 48 -7.84 -19.04 5.98
CA TYR A 48 -6.75 -18.10 6.25
C TYR A 48 -6.60 -17.85 7.76
N ASP A 49 -7.71 -17.60 8.45
CA ASP A 49 -7.75 -17.34 9.89
C ASP A 49 -7.12 -18.52 10.66
N LEU A 50 -7.57 -19.75 10.40
CA LEU A 50 -7.05 -20.96 11.05
C LEU A 50 -5.55 -21.18 10.78
N LEU A 51 -5.08 -20.90 9.55
CA LEU A 51 -3.66 -21.06 9.21
C LEU A 51 -2.80 -20.00 9.93
N LEU A 52 -3.26 -18.76 9.99
CA LEU A 52 -2.55 -17.65 10.64
C LEU A 52 -2.51 -17.82 12.16
N GLU A 53 -3.62 -18.25 12.77
CA GLU A 53 -3.68 -18.60 14.20
C GLU A 53 -2.70 -19.72 14.55
N LYS A 54 -2.62 -20.75 13.72
CA LYS A 54 -1.67 -21.87 13.91
C LYS A 54 -0.21 -21.46 13.74
N LEU A 55 0.06 -20.38 13.01
CA LEU A 55 1.36 -19.73 12.93
C LEU A 55 1.63 -18.78 14.12
N GLY A 56 0.71 -18.69 15.07
CA GLY A 56 0.82 -17.83 16.26
C GLY A 56 0.55 -16.36 15.97
N MET A 57 -0.09 -16.04 14.84
CA MET A 57 -0.42 -14.66 14.51
C MET A 57 -1.73 -14.24 15.17
N GLN A 58 -1.74 -13.05 15.76
CA GLN A 58 -2.95 -12.46 16.30
C GLN A 58 -3.81 -11.93 15.15
N LEU A 59 -5.06 -12.35 15.08
CA LEU A 59 -6.04 -11.79 14.15
C LEU A 59 -6.67 -10.53 14.75
N LEU A 60 -6.95 -9.54 13.90
CA LEU A 60 -7.79 -8.41 14.28
C LEU A 60 -9.23 -8.90 14.41
N ASP A 61 -9.95 -8.42 15.42
CA ASP A 61 -11.39 -8.63 15.44
C ASP A 61 -12.07 -7.83 14.32
N LYS A 62 -13.24 -8.30 13.88
CA LYS A 62 -13.95 -7.72 12.73
C LYS A 62 -14.35 -6.25 12.95
N VAL A 63 -14.62 -5.84 14.19
CA VAL A 63 -15.02 -4.47 14.52
C VAL A 63 -13.80 -3.54 14.45
N GLU A 64 -12.67 -3.98 15.01
CA GLU A 64 -11.39 -3.28 14.87
C GLU A 64 -10.94 -3.18 13.40
N GLU A 65 -11.10 -4.25 12.61
CA GLU A 65 -10.71 -4.25 11.19
C GLU A 65 -11.55 -3.26 10.37
N GLU A 66 -12.86 -3.20 10.61
CA GLU A 66 -13.73 -2.25 9.90
C GLU A 66 -13.45 -0.79 10.31
N LYS A 67 -13.13 -0.57 11.59
CA LYS A 67 -12.68 0.73 12.07
C LYS A 67 -11.36 1.14 11.41
N LEU A 68 -10.39 0.24 11.31
CA LEU A 68 -9.12 0.48 10.65
C LEU A 68 -9.31 0.81 9.16
N ARG A 69 -10.18 0.05 8.46
CA ARG A 69 -10.55 0.31 7.05
C ARG A 69 -11.08 1.72 6.87
N SER A 70 -12.05 2.10 7.68
CA SER A 70 -12.65 3.45 7.65
C SER A 70 -11.61 4.55 7.90
N MET A 71 -10.67 4.32 8.83
CA MET A 71 -9.60 5.28 9.12
C MET A 71 -8.60 5.41 7.96
N LEU A 72 -8.24 4.31 7.31
CA LEU A 72 -7.37 4.31 6.13
C LEU A 72 -8.01 5.06 4.96
N ASP A 73 -9.29 4.78 4.67
CA ASP A 73 -10.03 5.47 3.61
C ASP A 73 -10.09 6.98 3.87
N LEU A 74 -10.33 7.35 5.13
CA LEU A 74 -10.36 8.75 5.54
C LEU A 74 -8.99 9.42 5.43
N PHE A 75 -7.90 8.71 5.77
CA PHE A 75 -6.54 9.21 5.62
C PHE A 75 -6.25 9.56 4.16
N PHE A 76 -6.47 8.65 3.21
CA PHE A 76 -6.21 8.92 1.79
C PHE A 76 -7.09 10.06 1.27
N LYS A 77 -8.38 10.10 1.66
CA LYS A 77 -9.27 11.23 1.32
C LYS A 77 -8.74 12.56 1.86
N TYR A 78 -8.28 12.61 3.09
CA TYR A 78 -7.74 13.81 3.73
C TYR A 78 -6.38 14.23 3.16
N TYR A 79 -5.52 13.27 2.83
CA TYR A 79 -4.26 13.53 2.16
C TYR A 79 -4.51 14.21 0.81
N MET A 80 -5.39 13.63 -0.01
CA MET A 80 -5.73 14.19 -1.32
C MET A 80 -6.39 15.56 -1.23
N SER A 81 -7.29 15.77 -0.26
CA SER A 81 -7.99 17.06 -0.10
C SER A 81 -7.23 18.11 0.72
N SER A 82 -5.99 17.82 1.17
CA SER A 82 -5.22 18.70 2.06
C SER A 82 -6.00 19.12 3.31
N ASN A 83 -6.71 18.16 3.93
CA ASN A 83 -7.59 18.43 5.06
C ASN A 83 -6.80 18.61 6.37
N GLN A 84 -7.15 19.61 7.19
CA GLN A 84 -6.54 19.87 8.49
C GLN A 84 -6.61 18.69 9.49
N GLN A 85 -7.57 17.78 9.35
CA GLN A 85 -7.71 16.61 10.21
C GLN A 85 -6.74 15.46 9.85
N LEU A 86 -5.94 15.60 8.78
CA LEU A 86 -4.99 14.59 8.32
C LEU A 86 -4.00 14.16 9.41
N LEU A 87 -3.43 15.11 10.16
CA LEU A 87 -2.47 14.80 11.22
C LEU A 87 -3.11 14.03 12.37
N LYS A 88 -4.39 14.29 12.67
CA LYS A 88 -5.14 13.59 13.73
C LYS A 88 -5.37 12.13 13.34
N ILE A 89 -5.84 11.89 12.12
CA ILE A 89 -6.09 10.51 11.64
C ILE A 89 -4.79 9.73 11.48
N MET A 90 -3.71 10.38 11.03
CA MET A 90 -2.38 9.77 10.91
C MET A 90 -1.87 9.27 12.26
N LYS A 91 -1.94 10.09 13.33
CA LYS A 91 -1.52 9.68 14.67
C LYS A 91 -2.28 8.45 15.16
N ALA A 92 -3.60 8.43 14.99
CA ALA A 92 -4.43 7.29 15.39
C ALA A 92 -4.12 6.02 14.58
N LEU A 93 -3.78 6.14 13.29
CA LEU A 93 -3.38 4.99 12.46
C LEU A 93 -2.01 4.41 12.87
N LEU A 94 -1.07 5.24 13.34
CA LEU A 94 0.24 4.76 13.80
C LEU A 94 0.16 3.84 15.03
N GLU A 95 -0.90 3.95 15.84
CA GLU A 95 -1.13 3.07 16.99
C GLU A 95 -1.45 1.61 16.59
N TYR A 96 -1.82 1.36 15.32
CA TYR A 96 -2.15 0.01 14.83
C TYR A 96 -0.94 -0.78 14.32
N LYS A 97 0.27 -0.18 14.28
CA LYS A 97 1.44 -0.72 13.56
C LYS A 97 1.69 -2.20 13.79
N ASP A 98 1.63 -2.65 15.04
CA ASP A 98 1.96 -4.02 15.41
C ASP A 98 0.81 -5.01 15.20
N LYS A 99 -0.42 -4.51 15.01
CA LYS A 99 -1.63 -5.34 14.91
C LYS A 99 -2.02 -5.71 13.48
N VAL A 100 -1.60 -4.94 12.46
CA VAL A 100 -2.12 -5.11 11.07
C VAL A 100 -1.43 -6.26 10.30
N SER A 101 -0.36 -6.84 10.83
CA SER A 101 0.51 -7.81 10.14
C SER A 101 -0.22 -9.01 9.52
N SER A 102 -1.32 -9.46 10.13
CA SER A 102 -2.15 -10.61 9.72
C SER A 102 -3.44 -10.22 8.99
N SER A 103 -3.80 -8.92 8.94
CA SER A 103 -5.06 -8.44 8.39
C SER A 103 -5.01 -8.34 6.85
N THR A 104 -6.19 -8.43 6.23
CA THR A 104 -6.39 -8.13 4.81
C THR A 104 -6.00 -6.69 4.44
N LEU A 105 -5.97 -5.80 5.43
CA LEU A 105 -5.61 -4.38 5.29
C LEU A 105 -4.11 -4.12 5.28
N PHE A 106 -3.27 -5.15 5.45
CA PHE A 106 -1.83 -5.00 5.56
C PHE A 106 -1.23 -4.16 4.44
N ILE A 107 -1.57 -4.44 3.18
CA ILE A 107 -1.03 -3.71 2.02
C ILE A 107 -1.46 -2.24 2.04
N GLN A 108 -2.74 -1.98 2.32
CA GLN A 108 -3.26 -0.62 2.44
C GLN A 108 -2.55 0.15 3.56
N TYR A 109 -2.25 -0.53 4.67
CA TYR A 109 -1.51 0.02 5.79
C TYR A 109 -0.05 0.33 5.44
N GLN A 110 0.63 -0.54 4.67
CA GLN A 110 1.97 -0.27 4.15
C GLN A 110 2.00 0.97 3.26
N LEU A 111 0.99 1.17 2.42
CA LEU A 111 0.84 2.40 1.64
C LEU A 111 0.63 3.61 2.55
N PHE A 112 -0.22 3.50 3.58
CA PHE A 112 -0.38 4.56 4.57
C PHE A 112 0.97 4.94 5.22
N LEU A 113 1.76 3.97 5.69
CA LEU A 113 3.07 4.24 6.28
C LEU A 113 4.00 4.96 5.30
N LEU A 114 3.94 4.57 4.02
CA LEU A 114 4.73 5.19 2.96
C LEU A 114 4.39 6.68 2.82
N TYR A 115 3.10 7.02 2.72
CA TYR A 115 2.64 8.40 2.71
C TYR A 115 2.93 9.16 4.02
N ALA A 116 2.79 8.49 5.17
CA ALA A 116 3.10 9.10 6.48
C ALA A 116 4.59 9.42 6.63
N SER A 117 5.49 8.67 5.97
CA SER A 117 6.94 8.92 6.02
C SER A 117 7.35 10.25 5.37
N GLU A 118 6.59 10.75 4.38
CA GLU A 118 6.80 12.10 3.81
C GLU A 118 6.48 13.21 4.82
N MET A 119 5.61 12.92 5.79
CA MET A 119 5.10 13.90 6.76
C MET A 119 5.73 13.77 8.15
N ASN A 120 6.29 12.60 8.48
CA ASN A 120 6.84 12.27 9.79
C ASN A 120 8.13 11.46 9.66
N LEU A 121 9.26 12.10 9.94
CA LEU A 121 10.60 11.52 9.86
C LEU A 121 10.82 10.31 10.79
N GLN A 122 9.98 10.11 11.81
CA GLN A 122 10.04 8.93 12.69
C GLN A 122 9.43 7.67 12.05
N VAL A 123 8.70 7.81 10.94
CA VAL A 123 8.14 6.68 10.20
C VAL A 123 9.17 6.20 9.17
N THR A 124 9.88 5.13 9.50
CA THR A 124 10.86 4.52 8.62
C THR A 124 10.21 3.40 7.79
N VAL A 125 9.94 3.67 6.52
CA VAL A 125 9.53 2.66 5.54
C VAL A 125 10.14 3.01 4.19
N SER A 126 10.52 2.00 3.41
CA SER A 126 11.13 2.23 2.09
C SER A 126 10.19 1.85 0.96
N VAL A 127 10.26 2.59 -0.15
CA VAL A 127 9.52 2.24 -1.39
C VAL A 127 9.85 0.81 -1.83
N LYS A 128 11.12 0.39 -1.73
CA LYS A 128 11.58 -0.96 -2.10
C LYS A 128 10.92 -2.06 -1.25
N GLU A 129 10.65 -1.77 0.02
CA GLU A 129 9.96 -2.73 0.90
C GLU A 129 8.50 -2.88 0.48
N VAL A 130 7.80 -1.77 0.25
CA VAL A 130 6.40 -1.77 -0.18
C VAL A 130 6.23 -2.35 -1.59
N GLU A 131 7.21 -2.15 -2.48
CA GLU A 131 7.24 -2.70 -3.85
C GLU A 131 7.17 -4.23 -3.87
N LYS A 132 7.66 -4.93 -2.84
CA LYS A 132 7.52 -6.38 -2.71
C LYS A 132 6.06 -6.84 -2.73
N TYR A 133 5.15 -5.98 -2.28
CA TYR A 133 3.72 -6.26 -2.22
C TYR A 133 2.96 -5.85 -3.48
N TYR A 134 3.61 -5.19 -4.45
CA TYR A 134 2.97 -4.73 -5.69
C TYR A 134 2.20 -5.82 -6.46
N PRO A 135 2.66 -7.09 -6.56
CA PRO A 135 1.90 -8.14 -7.23
C PRO A 135 0.54 -8.47 -6.58
N TYR A 136 0.36 -8.10 -5.32
CA TYR A 136 -0.83 -8.38 -4.50
C TYR A 136 -1.74 -7.15 -4.36
N MET A 137 -1.31 -5.99 -4.84
CA MET A 137 -2.10 -4.77 -4.81
C MET A 137 -3.27 -4.85 -5.80
N ASP A 138 -4.43 -4.39 -5.36
CA ASP A 138 -5.57 -4.08 -6.24
C ASP A 138 -5.29 -2.82 -7.09
N ASN A 139 -6.23 -2.46 -7.97
CA ASN A 139 -6.05 -1.31 -8.87
C ASN A 139 -5.89 0.01 -8.12
N GLN A 140 -6.69 0.25 -7.08
CA GLN A 140 -6.65 1.48 -6.29
C GLN A 140 -5.34 1.59 -5.50
N GLN A 141 -4.89 0.49 -4.90
CA GLN A 141 -3.62 0.40 -4.20
C GLN A 141 -2.43 0.66 -5.11
N ARG A 142 -2.47 0.14 -6.35
CA ARG A 142 -1.44 0.44 -7.36
C ARG A 142 -1.46 1.91 -7.74
N GLU A 143 -2.64 2.51 -7.88
CA GLU A 143 -2.75 3.95 -8.13
C GLU A 143 -2.11 4.76 -7.00
N TYR A 144 -2.41 4.46 -5.73
CA TYR A 144 -1.75 5.09 -4.59
C TYR A 144 -0.24 4.86 -4.58
N PHE A 145 0.23 3.63 -4.84
CA PHE A 145 1.65 3.35 -4.92
C PHE A 145 2.36 4.14 -6.02
N HIS A 146 1.75 4.25 -7.21
CA HIS A 146 2.30 5.02 -8.33
C HIS A 146 2.25 6.52 -8.06
N LEU A 147 1.16 7.02 -7.48
CA LEU A 147 1.05 8.42 -7.06
C LEU A 147 2.16 8.75 -6.05
N PHE A 148 2.38 7.89 -5.06
CA PHE A 148 3.48 8.03 -4.12
C PHE A 148 4.82 8.01 -4.85
N ARG A 149 5.11 7.03 -5.72
CA ARG A 149 6.38 6.99 -6.46
C ARG A 149 6.61 8.21 -7.34
N LEU A 150 5.55 8.81 -7.87
CA LEU A 150 5.59 10.02 -8.67
C LEU A 150 5.80 11.27 -7.80
N SER A 151 5.28 11.31 -6.56
CA SER A 151 5.52 12.40 -5.60
C SER A 151 6.87 12.30 -4.89
N SER A 152 7.23 11.09 -4.45
CA SER A 152 8.43 10.75 -3.68
C SER A 152 9.67 10.45 -4.52
N GLY A 153 9.53 10.22 -5.83
CA GLY A 153 10.61 10.14 -6.80
C GLY A 153 11.61 8.98 -6.62
N ASN A 154 11.25 7.77 -7.09
CA ASN A 154 12.23 6.74 -7.48
C ASN A 154 12.60 6.87 -8.97
N ILE A 155 13.17 8.03 -9.31
CA ILE A 155 14.17 8.19 -10.38
C ILE A 155 15.47 8.45 -9.63
N VAL A 156 16.56 7.77 -9.99
CA VAL A 156 17.91 8.12 -9.51
C VAL A 156 18.02 9.64 -9.54
N LEU A 157 18.29 10.26 -8.39
CA LEU A 157 18.48 11.70 -8.25
C LEU A 157 19.48 12.17 -9.30
N SER A 158 19.01 12.62 -10.47
CA SER A 158 19.68 13.70 -11.16
C SER A 158 19.33 14.92 -10.35
N GLU A 159 20.34 15.63 -9.84
CA GLU A 159 20.26 16.84 -9.00
C GLU A 159 19.59 18.05 -9.69
N ASN A 160 18.63 17.81 -10.58
CA ASN A 160 17.99 18.83 -11.39
C ASN A 160 16.62 19.15 -10.81
N ASP A 161 16.57 20.23 -10.02
CA ASP A 161 15.39 20.79 -9.34
C ASP A 161 14.17 20.96 -10.26
N ASP A 162 14.40 21.13 -11.56
CA ASP A 162 13.35 21.33 -12.54
C ASP A 162 12.43 20.10 -12.72
N TRP A 163 12.96 18.88 -12.61
CA TRP A 163 12.14 17.67 -12.70
C TRP A 163 11.27 17.45 -11.46
N ILE A 164 11.65 18.01 -10.31
CA ILE A 164 10.84 17.98 -9.08
C ILE A 164 9.58 18.83 -9.29
N TYR A 165 9.73 20.02 -9.85
CA TYR A 165 8.62 20.93 -10.15
C TYR A 165 7.57 20.30 -11.09
N VAL A 166 8.01 19.63 -12.16
CA VAL A 166 7.13 18.90 -13.10
C VAL A 166 6.26 17.86 -12.38
N ARG A 167 6.84 17.14 -11.41
CA ARG A 167 6.15 16.07 -10.67
C ARG A 167 5.07 16.62 -9.73
N THR A 168 5.35 17.72 -9.03
CA THR A 168 4.38 18.41 -8.18
C THR A 168 3.18 18.91 -8.98
N LEU A 169 3.42 19.46 -10.19
CA LEU A 169 2.35 19.92 -11.07
C LEU A 169 1.43 18.76 -11.51
N LYS A 170 2.00 17.60 -11.86
CA LYS A 170 1.23 16.42 -12.27
C LYS A 170 0.36 15.86 -11.14
N ALA A 171 0.90 15.76 -9.93
CA ALA A 171 0.14 15.29 -8.77
C ALA A 171 -1.04 16.23 -8.46
N LYS A 172 -0.81 17.54 -8.55
CA LYS A 172 -1.87 18.56 -8.38
C LYS A 172 -2.91 18.51 -9.51
N ALA A 173 -2.50 18.21 -10.73
CA ALA A 173 -3.41 18.01 -11.87
C ALA A 173 -4.34 16.79 -11.65
N ASN A 174 -3.78 15.65 -11.25
CA ASN A 174 -4.54 14.45 -10.91
C ASN A 174 -5.60 14.74 -9.83
N LEU A 175 -5.25 15.54 -8.83
CA LEU A 175 -6.16 15.95 -7.77
C LEU A 175 -7.34 16.77 -8.28
N TYR A 176 -7.07 17.79 -9.11
CA TYR A 176 -8.16 18.58 -9.70
C TYR A 176 -9.06 17.74 -10.61
N MET A 177 -8.51 16.73 -11.29
CA MET A 177 -9.28 15.84 -12.15
C MET A 177 -10.27 15.02 -11.32
N TYR A 178 -9.80 14.46 -10.21
CA TYR A 178 -10.64 13.74 -9.24
C TYR A 178 -11.74 14.62 -8.64
N GLN A 179 -11.42 15.88 -8.32
CA GLN A 179 -12.39 16.86 -7.80
C GLN A 179 -13.37 17.37 -8.87
N LYS A 180 -13.36 16.82 -10.09
CA LYS A 180 -14.12 17.28 -11.26
C LYS A 180 -13.85 18.74 -11.63
N HIS A 181 -12.72 19.29 -11.21
CA HIS A 181 -12.20 20.57 -11.67
C HIS A 181 -11.41 20.35 -12.96
N ILE A 182 -12.12 19.87 -13.98
CA ILE A 182 -11.57 19.35 -15.23
C ILE A 182 -10.62 20.37 -15.88
N PHE A 183 -11.05 21.63 -16.01
CA PHE A 183 -10.22 22.66 -16.64
C PHE A 183 -8.92 22.96 -15.88
N LYS A 184 -8.97 23.00 -14.54
CA LYS A 184 -7.77 23.23 -13.72
C LYS A 184 -6.79 22.05 -13.78
N ALA A 185 -7.32 20.84 -13.89
CA ALA A 185 -6.52 19.64 -14.09
C ALA A 185 -5.79 19.66 -15.43
N TYR A 186 -6.53 19.92 -16.52
CA TYR A 186 -5.95 20.01 -17.86
C TYR A 186 -4.91 21.12 -17.99
N ASP A 187 -5.14 22.27 -17.35
CA ASP A 187 -4.17 23.37 -17.34
C ASP A 187 -2.85 22.95 -16.67
N LEU A 188 -2.93 22.28 -15.52
CA LEU A 188 -1.74 21.78 -14.83
C LEU A 188 -1.07 20.61 -15.56
N TYR A 189 -1.83 19.73 -16.23
CA TYR A 189 -1.23 18.71 -17.10
C TYR A 189 -0.50 19.33 -18.29
N LYS A 190 -1.04 20.40 -18.88
CA LYS A 190 -0.41 21.10 -20.00
C LYS A 190 0.89 21.78 -19.57
N THR A 191 0.89 22.43 -18.40
CA THR A 191 2.09 23.03 -17.81
C THR A 191 3.13 21.97 -17.46
N CYS A 192 2.69 20.86 -16.84
CA CYS A 192 3.55 19.71 -16.57
C CYS A 192 4.20 19.16 -17.85
N LEU A 193 3.44 18.98 -18.93
CA LEU A 193 3.95 18.46 -20.20
C LEU A 193 4.93 19.42 -20.86
N SER A 194 4.64 20.73 -20.84
CA SER A 194 5.50 21.75 -21.44
C SER A 194 6.85 21.81 -20.72
N CYS A 195 6.85 21.87 -19.38
CA CYS A 195 8.07 21.83 -18.59
C CYS A 195 8.85 20.53 -18.79
N ALA A 196 8.19 19.37 -18.92
CA ALA A 196 8.86 18.10 -19.19
C ALA A 196 9.55 18.06 -20.57
N VAL A 197 8.92 18.64 -21.60
CA VAL A 197 9.47 18.70 -22.98
C VAL A 197 10.67 19.65 -23.04
N GLU A 198 10.60 20.81 -22.37
CA GLU A 198 11.72 21.75 -22.28
C GLU A 198 12.93 21.16 -21.55
N LEU A 199 12.70 20.34 -20.52
CA LEU A 199 13.79 19.67 -19.81
C LEU A 199 14.37 18.50 -20.59
N GLY A 200 13.54 17.77 -21.33
CA GLY A 200 13.97 16.67 -22.19
C GLY A 200 14.78 17.11 -23.41
N THR A 201 14.68 18.37 -23.82
CA THR A 201 15.45 18.95 -24.94
C THR A 201 16.77 19.61 -24.51
N ARG A 202 17.05 19.68 -23.20
CA ARG A 202 18.28 20.26 -22.61
C ARG A 202 19.35 19.21 -22.24
N ILE A 203 19.10 17.92 -22.50
CA ILE A 203 20.01 16.78 -22.30
C ILE A 203 20.55 16.36 -23.67
#